data_AF-A0A497D9J3-F1
#
_entry.id   AF-A0A497D9J3-F1
#
_cell.length_a   1.000
_cell.length_b   1.000
_cell.length_c   1.000
_cell.angle_alpha   90.00
_cell.angle_beta   90.00
_cell.angle_gamma   90.00
#
_symmetry.space_group_name_H-M   'P 1'
#
loop_
_entity.id
_entity.type
_entity.pdbx_description
1 polymer ?
#
loop_
_entity_poly.entity_id
_entity_poly.type
_entity_poly.pdbx_seq_one_letter_code
_entity_poly.pdbx_strand_id
1 'polypeptide(L)'
;MPSKSRKKKQDNNKGLIIIIITVIVIAAISIIAGWYFSDRNTKETVSEGTEPSVQQTDKLPSAIGSVLDGTWVSKYDGAILTVNGRSFSLELPSVDKQVLVAGTIRVHEQTAVLKNISANANCKGLEGQYTFSVKDKNLQFQLVKDECAGRKERMTAGWFRL
;
A
#
# COMPACT_ATOMS: atom_id res chain seq x y z
N MET A 1 -42.21 -66.16 15.65
CA MET A 1 -41.48 -65.37 14.64
C MET A 1 -40.31 -64.67 15.32
N PRO A 2 -39.04 -64.97 15.00
CA PRO A 2 -37.90 -64.28 15.60
C PRO A 2 -37.60 -62.96 14.87
N SER A 3 -37.46 -61.85 15.61
CA SER A 3 -37.01 -60.57 15.05
C SER A 3 -35.48 -60.54 14.95
N LYS A 4 -34.98 -60.10 13.79
CA LYS A 4 -33.56 -59.91 13.49
C LYS A 4 -33.20 -58.42 13.60
N SER A 5 -31.94 -58.19 13.96
CA SER A 5 -31.08 -57.02 13.64
C SER A 5 -31.16 -55.81 14.59
N ARG A 6 -30.10 -55.04 14.85
CA ARG A 6 -28.85 -54.76 14.11
C ARG A 6 -27.66 -54.53 15.07
N LYS A 7 -26.46 -55.01 14.72
CA LYS A 7 -25.19 -54.60 15.35
C LYS A 7 -24.81 -53.20 14.85
N LYS A 8 -24.51 -52.28 15.77
CA LYS A 8 -24.02 -50.92 15.49
C LYS A 8 -22.53 -51.01 15.11
N LYS A 9 -22.18 -50.63 13.88
CA LYS A 9 -20.80 -50.61 13.38
C LYS A 9 -20.10 -49.40 14.02
N GLN A 10 -19.09 -49.65 14.84
CA GLN A 10 -18.32 -48.64 15.55
C GLN A 10 -17.21 -48.12 14.62
N ASP A 11 -17.13 -46.80 14.47
CA ASP A 11 -16.31 -46.11 13.46
C ASP A 11 -14.80 -46.24 13.67
N ASN A 12 -14.09 -46.54 12.58
CA ASN A 12 -12.63 -46.72 12.52
C ASN A 12 -11.87 -45.43 12.13
N ASN A 13 -12.52 -44.25 12.20
CA ASN A 13 -11.97 -43.02 11.62
C ASN A 13 -10.97 -42.27 12.53
N LYS A 14 -10.61 -42.84 13.70
CA LYS A 14 -9.69 -42.21 14.65
C LYS A 14 -8.30 -41.93 14.05
N GLY A 15 -7.80 -42.84 13.21
CA GLY A 15 -6.49 -42.66 12.56
C GLY A 15 -6.47 -41.50 11.55
N LEU A 16 -7.56 -41.32 10.81
CA LEU A 16 -7.68 -40.27 9.80
C LEU A 16 -7.82 -38.89 10.45
N ILE A 17 -8.53 -38.81 11.58
CA ILE A 17 -8.65 -37.58 12.38
C ILE A 17 -7.28 -37.14 12.93
N ILE A 18 -6.45 -38.09 13.41
CA ILE A 18 -5.11 -37.77 13.93
C ILE A 18 -4.23 -37.17 12.83
N ILE A 19 -4.21 -37.75 11.63
CA ILE A 19 -3.42 -37.25 10.50
C ILE A 19 -3.83 -35.81 10.14
N ILE A 20 -5.14 -35.54 10.07
CA ILE A 20 -5.65 -34.19 9.77
C ILE A 20 -5.18 -33.18 10.83
N ILE A 21 -5.28 -33.54 12.12
CA ILE A 21 -4.83 -32.67 13.21
C ILE A 21 -3.31 -32.41 13.10
N THR A 22 -2.50 -33.43 12.80
CA THR A 22 -1.05 -33.26 12.64
C THR A 22 -0.71 -32.29 11.49
N VAL A 23 -1.40 -32.40 10.35
CA VAL A 23 -1.19 -31.49 9.21
C VAL A 23 -1.54 -30.04 9.56
N ILE A 24 -2.64 -29.82 10.29
CA ILE A 24 -3.05 -28.48 10.74
C ILE A 24 -2.01 -27.87 11.68
N VAL A 25 -1.45 -28.66 12.60
CA VAL A 25 -0.42 -28.19 13.53
C VAL A 25 0.86 -27.80 12.79
N ILE A 26 1.30 -28.58 11.80
CA ILE A 26 2.49 -28.27 10.99
C ILE A 26 2.28 -26.98 10.17
N ALA A 27 1.10 -26.80 9.60
CA ALA A 27 0.75 -25.58 8.86
C ALA A 27 0.79 -24.33 9.75
N ALA A 28 0.27 -24.42 10.98
CA ALA A 28 0.30 -23.32 11.95
C ALA A 28 1.73 -22.94 12.36
N ILE A 29 2.60 -23.93 12.59
CA ILE A 29 4.03 -23.69 12.93
C ILE A 29 4.75 -22.98 11.78
N SER A 30 4.45 -23.34 10.53
CA SER A 30 5.07 -22.73 9.33
C SER A 30 4.72 -21.24 9.20
N ILE A 31 3.48 -20.86 9.52
CA ILE A 31 3.04 -19.45 9.49
C ILE A 31 3.78 -18.63 10.57
N ILE A 32 3.94 -19.18 11.77
CA ILE A 32 4.65 -18.51 12.87
C ILE A 32 6.14 -18.34 12.55
N ALA A 33 6.78 -19.36 11.98
CA ALA A 33 8.18 -19.29 11.56
C ALA A 33 8.41 -18.24 10.47
N GLY A 34 7.49 -18.12 9.51
CA GLY A 34 7.54 -17.09 8.47
C GLY A 34 7.44 -15.67 9.04
N TRP A 35 6.54 -15.45 10.02
CA TRP A 35 6.45 -14.17 10.73
C TRP A 35 7.73 -13.84 11.50
N TYR A 36 8.32 -14.82 12.18
CA TYR A 36 9.53 -14.63 12.96
C TYR A 36 10.77 -14.34 12.10
N PHE A 37 10.87 -14.95 10.92
CA PHE A 37 11.98 -14.71 9.99
C PHE A 37 11.85 -13.36 9.27
N SER A 38 10.61 -12.89 9.01
CA SER A 38 10.35 -11.59 8.38
C SER A 38 10.77 -10.39 9.26
N ASP A 39 10.85 -10.55 10.58
CA ASP A 39 11.20 -9.47 11.52
C ASP A 39 12.73 -9.26 11.70
N ARG A 40 13.56 -10.23 11.29
CA ARG A 40 15.02 -10.21 11.55
C ARG A 40 15.90 -9.62 10.45
N ASN A 41 15.35 -9.18 9.31
CA ASN A 41 16.13 -8.58 8.21
C ASN A 41 16.30 -7.06 8.30
N THR A 42 16.07 -6.45 9.47
CA THR A 42 16.32 -5.01 9.67
C THR A 42 17.43 -4.79 10.69
N LYS A 43 18.65 -5.27 10.41
CA LYS A 43 19.87 -4.80 11.08
C LYS A 43 21.08 -4.80 10.15
N GLU A 44 21.67 -3.60 10.07
CA GLU A 44 23.05 -3.24 9.70
C GLU A 44 23.32 -3.24 8.17
N THR A 45 23.89 -2.17 7.60
CA THR A 45 25.18 -1.59 7.99
C THR A 45 25.29 -0.09 7.69
N VAL A 46 25.78 0.65 8.69
CA VAL A 46 26.33 2.02 8.59
C VAL A 46 27.67 1.95 7.86
N SER A 47 27.90 2.81 6.86
CA SER A 47 29.26 3.21 6.47
C SER A 47 29.27 4.68 6.07
N GLU A 48 30.08 5.40 6.82
CA GLU A 48 30.49 6.79 6.69
C GLU A 48 31.60 6.89 5.64
N GLY A 49 31.50 7.84 4.70
CA GLY A 49 32.52 8.06 3.66
C GLY A 49 32.07 8.97 2.50
N THR A 50 32.16 10.28 2.73
CA THR A 50 32.48 11.41 1.83
C THR A 50 32.32 11.30 0.28
N GLU A 51 31.33 12.07 -0.22
CA GLU A 51 31.26 12.89 -1.47
C GLU A 51 31.19 12.25 -2.89
N PRO A 52 30.67 12.99 -3.91
CA PRO A 52 29.39 12.73 -4.54
C PRO A 52 29.52 12.04 -5.90
N SER A 53 28.70 11.02 -6.16
CA SER A 53 28.62 10.40 -7.48
C SER A 53 27.20 9.99 -7.83
N VAL A 54 26.76 10.48 -8.98
CA VAL A 54 25.48 10.23 -9.64
C VAL A 54 25.38 8.75 -10.03
N GLN A 55 24.45 8.00 -9.45
CA GLN A 55 23.99 6.69 -9.96
C GLN A 55 22.49 6.53 -9.64
N GLN A 56 21.59 6.68 -10.60
CA GLN A 56 21.03 5.61 -11.43
C GLN A 56 20.50 4.38 -10.64
N THR A 57 19.16 4.33 -10.60
CA THR A 57 18.35 3.12 -10.85
C THR A 57 18.24 2.07 -9.74
N ASP A 58 17.30 2.28 -8.82
CA ASP A 58 16.44 1.19 -8.34
C ASP A 58 15.17 1.14 -9.20
N LYS A 59 15.28 0.59 -10.41
CA LYS A 59 14.11 0.09 -11.15
C LYS A 59 13.68 -1.21 -10.47
N LEU A 60 12.94 -1.09 -9.37
CA LEU A 60 12.04 -2.14 -8.94
C LEU A 60 11.04 -2.38 -10.09
N PRO A 61 10.70 -3.63 -10.46
CA PRO A 61 9.71 -3.89 -11.49
C PRO A 61 8.33 -3.34 -11.06
N SER A 62 8.05 -2.08 -11.40
CA SER A 62 6.73 -1.47 -11.29
C SER A 62 5.91 -1.96 -12.47
N ALA A 63 5.45 -3.20 -12.39
CA ALA A 63 4.71 -3.87 -13.48
C ALA A 63 3.29 -4.24 -13.07
N ILE A 64 2.65 -3.40 -12.25
CA ILE A 64 1.20 -3.27 -12.22
C ILE A 64 0.93 -1.77 -12.06
N GLY A 65 0.74 -1.09 -13.18
CA GLY A 65 0.45 0.34 -13.17
C GLY A 65 -0.87 0.60 -12.46
N SER A 66 -0.89 1.59 -11.57
CA SER A 66 -2.12 2.07 -10.96
C SER A 66 -2.94 2.83 -12.01
N VAL A 67 -4.27 2.80 -11.92
CA VAL A 67 -5.14 3.70 -12.71
C VAL A 67 -4.81 5.19 -12.47
N LEU A 68 -4.16 5.49 -11.35
CA LEU A 68 -3.69 6.83 -11.00
C LEU A 68 -2.30 7.16 -11.58
N ASP A 69 -1.58 6.21 -12.19
CA ASP A 69 -0.25 6.48 -12.73
C ASP A 69 -0.30 7.51 -13.84
N GLY A 70 0.64 8.47 -13.78
CA GLY A 70 0.75 9.60 -14.68
C GLY A 70 0.85 10.93 -13.95
N THR A 71 0.75 12.01 -14.74
CA THR A 71 0.83 13.39 -14.25
C THR A 71 -0.54 14.05 -14.31
N TRP A 72 -0.93 14.66 -13.21
CA TRP A 72 -2.21 15.30 -12.98
C TRP A 72 -2.00 16.73 -12.51
N VAL A 73 -2.82 17.64 -13.02
CA VAL A 73 -2.77 19.06 -12.66
C VAL A 73 -4.02 19.42 -11.87
N SER A 74 -3.80 20.05 -10.72
CA SER A 74 -4.83 20.55 -9.82
C SER A 74 -5.60 21.70 -10.49
N LYS A 75 -6.93 21.63 -10.47
CA LYS A 75 -7.81 22.73 -10.89
C LYS A 75 -7.91 23.85 -9.85
N TYR A 76 -7.39 23.63 -8.64
CA TYR A 76 -7.48 24.59 -7.53
C TYR A 76 -6.33 25.61 -7.57
N ASP A 77 -5.10 25.10 -7.58
CA ASP A 77 -3.88 25.90 -7.48
C ASP A 77 -2.88 25.65 -8.62
N GLY A 78 -3.17 24.73 -9.54
CA GLY A 78 -2.21 24.37 -10.60
C GLY A 78 -1.06 23.50 -10.12
N ALA A 79 -1.11 23.00 -8.88
CA ALA A 79 -0.14 22.01 -8.39
C ALA A 79 -0.11 20.76 -9.28
N ILE A 80 1.09 20.19 -9.45
CA ILE A 80 1.32 19.04 -10.31
C ILE A 80 1.54 17.80 -9.44
N LEU A 81 0.63 16.83 -9.55
CA LEU A 81 0.73 15.52 -8.91
C LEU A 81 1.25 14.51 -9.94
N THR A 82 2.42 13.94 -9.70
CA THR A 82 2.94 12.83 -10.51
C THR A 82 2.90 11.54 -9.69
N VAL A 83 2.23 10.52 -10.20
CA VAL A 83 2.12 9.20 -9.57
C VAL A 83 2.88 8.19 -10.42
N ASN A 84 3.80 7.47 -9.79
CA ASN A 84 4.61 6.42 -10.40
C ASN A 84 4.55 5.17 -9.52
N GLY A 85 3.59 4.29 -9.81
CA GLY A 85 3.37 3.04 -9.08
C GLY A 85 2.98 3.29 -7.62
N ARG A 86 3.93 3.07 -6.70
CA ARG A 86 3.73 3.23 -5.25
C ARG A 86 4.25 4.55 -4.69
N SER A 87 4.74 5.42 -5.55
CA SER A 87 5.32 6.71 -5.19
C SER A 87 4.54 7.84 -5.82
N PHE A 88 4.53 8.99 -5.16
CA PHE A 88 4.03 10.22 -5.77
C PHE A 88 4.93 11.40 -5.43
N SER A 89 4.90 12.40 -6.30
CA SER A 89 5.42 13.74 -6.03
C SER A 89 4.32 14.77 -6.27
N LEU A 90 4.30 15.80 -5.45
CA LEU A 90 3.40 16.93 -5.56
C LEU A 90 4.24 18.21 -5.61
N GLU A 91 4.25 18.84 -6.76
CA GLU A 91 4.91 20.11 -7.00
C GLU A 91 3.91 21.24 -6.80
N LEU A 92 4.19 22.12 -5.84
CA LEU A 92 3.34 23.27 -5.56
C LEU A 92 3.80 24.48 -6.38
N PRO A 93 2.85 25.27 -6.92
CA PRO A 93 3.17 26.53 -7.58
C PRO A 93 3.85 27.47 -6.59
N SER A 94 4.96 28.08 -6.99
CA SER A 94 5.71 29.02 -6.16
C SER A 94 6.57 29.92 -7.04
N VAL A 95 6.60 31.22 -6.74
CA VAL A 95 7.37 32.21 -7.49
C VAL A 95 8.84 32.26 -7.06
N ASP A 96 9.14 31.93 -5.81
CA ASP A 96 10.48 32.09 -5.24
C ASP A 96 11.31 30.80 -5.31
N LYS A 97 10.70 29.67 -4.95
CA LYS A 97 11.38 28.35 -4.87
C LYS A 97 10.41 27.22 -5.14
N GLN A 98 10.84 26.23 -5.92
CA GLN A 98 10.08 25.02 -6.17
C GLN A 98 9.84 24.27 -4.86
N VAL A 99 8.58 24.03 -4.51
CA VAL A 99 8.19 23.27 -3.32
C VAL A 99 7.72 21.90 -3.77
N LEU A 100 8.54 20.88 -3.49
CA LEU A 100 8.25 19.49 -3.83
C LEU A 100 7.91 18.68 -2.59
N VAL A 101 6.72 18.08 -2.58
CA VAL A 101 6.27 17.15 -1.54
C VAL A 101 6.26 15.73 -2.13
N ALA A 102 7.22 14.91 -1.71
CA ALA A 102 7.28 13.50 -2.07
C ALA A 102 6.57 12.61 -1.03
N GLY A 103 6.02 11.49 -1.49
CA GLY A 103 5.30 10.54 -0.66
C GLY A 103 5.12 9.15 -1.27
N THR A 104 4.45 8.28 -0.54
CA THR A 104 4.01 6.97 -1.01
C THR A 104 2.50 6.95 -1.22
N ILE A 105 2.06 6.19 -2.20
CA ILE A 105 0.66 5.95 -2.50
C ILE A 105 0.39 4.45 -2.57
N ARG A 106 -0.69 4.02 -1.93
CA ARG A 106 -1.21 2.65 -2.04
C ARG A 106 -2.60 2.74 -2.63
N VAL A 107 -2.84 2.01 -3.70
CA VAL A 107 -4.14 1.95 -4.38
C VAL A 107 -4.70 0.55 -4.23
N HIS A 108 -5.92 0.46 -3.71
CA HIS A 108 -6.69 -0.78 -3.61
C HIS A 108 -8.12 -0.48 -4.08
N GLU A 109 -8.54 -1.14 -5.16
CA GLU A 109 -9.81 -0.88 -5.84
C GLU A 109 -9.98 0.61 -6.18
N GLN A 110 -10.92 1.30 -5.52
CA GLN A 110 -11.20 2.73 -5.70
C GLN A 110 -10.74 3.57 -4.51
N THR A 111 -9.87 3.03 -3.67
CA THR A 111 -9.30 3.72 -2.50
C THR A 111 -7.82 3.98 -2.71
N ALA A 112 -7.40 5.22 -2.45
CA ALA A 112 -6.02 5.66 -2.41
C ALA A 112 -5.64 6.07 -0.99
N VAL A 113 -4.50 5.55 -0.51
CA VAL A 113 -3.88 5.95 0.76
C VAL A 113 -2.57 6.65 0.43
N LEU A 114 -2.47 7.93 0.78
CA LEU A 114 -1.32 8.79 0.56
C LEU A 114 -0.58 9.07 1.87
N LYS A 115 0.75 9.04 1.83
CA LYS A 115 1.61 9.36 2.98
C LYS A 115 2.79 10.23 2.54
N ASN A 116 2.89 11.42 3.12
CA ASN A 116 4.02 12.31 2.86
C ASN A 116 5.28 11.77 3.56
N ILE A 117 6.40 11.68 2.85
CA ILE A 117 7.68 11.19 3.40
C ILE A 117 8.76 12.26 3.45
N SER A 118 8.62 13.32 2.65
CA SER A 118 9.57 14.42 2.56
C SER A 118 9.75 15.14 3.91
N ALA A 119 11.00 15.50 4.23
CA ALA A 119 11.37 16.04 5.54
C ALA A 119 10.66 17.36 5.88
N ASN A 120 10.46 18.22 4.89
CA ASN A 120 9.84 19.54 5.03
C ASN A 120 8.35 19.54 4.68
N ALA A 121 7.75 18.38 4.41
CA ALA A 121 6.35 18.33 4.08
C ALA A 121 5.48 18.47 5.32
N ASN A 122 4.45 19.30 5.20
CA ASN A 122 3.36 19.30 6.14
C ASN A 122 2.81 17.88 6.29
N CYS A 123 2.52 17.48 7.54
CA CYS A 123 1.91 16.20 7.87
C CYS A 123 2.77 14.97 7.47
N LYS A 124 4.09 15.11 7.55
CA LYS A 124 5.03 13.99 7.34
C LYS A 124 4.63 12.79 8.19
N GLY A 125 4.55 11.62 7.56
CA GLY A 125 4.25 10.36 8.24
C GLY A 125 2.76 10.09 8.48
N LEU A 126 1.88 11.09 8.34
CA LEU A 126 0.44 10.90 8.49
C LEU A 126 -0.16 10.34 7.20
N GLU A 127 -0.99 9.32 7.32
CA GLU A 127 -1.74 8.74 6.20
C GLU A 127 -3.03 9.52 5.94
N GLY A 128 -3.35 9.72 4.67
CA GLY A 128 -4.61 10.28 4.19
C GLY A 128 -5.27 9.29 3.25
N GLN A 129 -6.53 8.96 3.52
CA GLN A 129 -7.33 8.01 2.78
C GLN A 129 -8.43 8.72 2.01
N TYR A 130 -8.54 8.35 0.74
CA TYR A 130 -9.46 8.93 -0.22
C TYR A 130 -10.08 7.84 -1.06
N THR A 131 -11.36 7.96 -1.39
CA THR A 131 -11.89 7.30 -2.58
C THR A 131 -11.57 8.14 -3.79
N PHE A 132 -11.53 7.54 -4.97
CA PHE A 132 -11.29 8.29 -6.21
C PHE A 132 -12.13 7.77 -7.37
N SER A 133 -12.37 8.66 -8.33
CA SER A 133 -12.96 8.32 -9.62
C SER A 133 -12.17 8.97 -10.74
N VAL A 134 -11.99 8.24 -11.84
CA VAL A 134 -11.36 8.73 -13.06
C VAL A 134 -12.37 8.65 -14.21
N LYS A 135 -12.71 9.78 -14.82
CA LYS A 135 -13.62 9.88 -15.98
C LYS A 135 -13.10 10.92 -16.95
N ASP A 136 -12.99 10.57 -18.24
CA ASP A 136 -12.59 11.50 -19.30
C ASP A 136 -11.32 12.30 -18.97
N LYS A 137 -10.27 11.62 -18.48
CA LYS A 137 -9.00 12.24 -18.02
C LYS A 137 -9.13 13.19 -16.83
N ASN A 138 -10.28 13.25 -16.17
CA ASN A 138 -10.48 13.95 -14.92
C ASN A 138 -10.36 12.97 -13.76
N LEU A 139 -9.66 13.37 -12.72
CA LEU A 139 -9.52 12.64 -11.47
C LEU A 139 -10.15 13.46 -10.35
N GLN A 140 -11.01 12.82 -9.58
CA GLN A 140 -11.63 13.43 -8.41
C GLN A 140 -11.37 12.51 -7.21
N PHE A 141 -10.72 13.04 -6.19
CA PHE A 141 -10.66 12.38 -4.89
C PHE A 141 -11.81 12.85 -4.01
N GLN A 142 -12.31 11.94 -3.19
CA GLN A 142 -13.29 12.22 -2.15
C GLN A 142 -12.70 11.76 -0.82
N LEU A 143 -12.75 12.65 0.18
CA LEU A 143 -12.15 12.42 1.48
C LEU A 143 -12.85 11.26 2.20
N VAL A 144 -12.06 10.30 2.70
CA VAL A 144 -12.50 9.29 3.68
C VAL A 144 -11.98 9.65 5.06
N LYS A 145 -10.65 9.83 5.18
CA LYS A 145 -9.99 10.20 6.44
C LYS A 145 -8.65 10.87 6.16
N ASP A 146 -8.47 12.11 6.58
CA ASP A 146 -7.17 12.76 6.54
C ASP A 146 -7.10 13.89 7.57
N GLU A 147 -6.18 13.79 8.52
CA GLU A 147 -5.95 14.80 9.55
C GLU A 147 -5.12 15.99 9.03
N CYS A 148 -4.52 15.84 7.86
CA CYS A 148 -3.70 16.87 7.25
C CYS A 148 -4.56 17.92 6.53
N ALA A 149 -4.73 19.09 7.14
CA ALA A 149 -5.57 20.16 6.59
C ALA A 149 -5.14 20.63 5.18
N GLY A 150 -3.84 20.84 4.94
CA GLY A 150 -3.36 21.28 3.63
C GLY A 150 -3.40 20.19 2.56
N ARG A 151 -3.33 18.90 2.94
CA ARG A 151 -3.43 17.79 1.99
C ARG A 151 -4.88 17.50 1.63
N LYS A 152 -5.79 17.47 2.61
CA LYS A 152 -7.21 17.23 2.37
C LYS A 152 -7.80 18.26 1.41
N GLU A 153 -7.54 19.54 1.64
CA GLU A 153 -8.06 20.64 0.81
C GLU A 153 -7.63 20.46 -0.64
N ARG A 154 -6.33 20.29 -0.87
CA ARG A 154 -5.78 20.14 -2.22
C ARG A 154 -6.19 18.83 -2.89
N MET A 155 -6.13 17.70 -2.19
CA MET A 155 -6.43 16.40 -2.81
C MET A 155 -7.90 16.32 -3.21
N THR A 156 -8.82 16.88 -2.42
CA THR A 156 -10.25 16.94 -2.78
C THR A 156 -10.57 17.92 -3.91
N ALA A 157 -9.59 18.66 -4.43
CA ALA A 157 -9.78 19.40 -5.67
C ALA A 157 -10.00 18.46 -6.85
N GLY A 158 -10.52 19.00 -7.94
CA GLY A 158 -10.54 18.31 -9.22
C GLY A 158 -9.17 18.33 -9.87
N TRP A 159 -8.80 17.24 -10.54
CA TRP A 159 -7.54 17.07 -11.24
C TRP A 159 -7.79 16.71 -12.70
N PHE A 160 -6.90 17.11 -13.59
CA PHE A 160 -6.94 16.68 -15.00
C PHE A 160 -5.58 16.15 -15.43
N ARG A 161 -5.59 15.15 -16.31
CA ARG A 161 -4.37 14.50 -16.80
C ARG A 161 -3.69 15.37 -17.85
N LEU A 162 -2.35 15.46 -17.79
CA LEU A 162 -1.52 15.98 -18.89
C LEU A 162 -1.37 14.94 -20.00
#